data_AF-A0A6B3I9T2-F1
#
_entry.id   AF-A0A6B3I9T2-F1
#
_cell.length_a   1.000
_cell.length_b   1.000
_cell.length_c   1.000
_cell.angle_alpha   90.00
_cell.angle_beta   90.00
_cell.angle_gamma   90.00
#
_symmetry.space_group_name_H-M   'P 1'
#
loop_
_entity.id
_entity.type
_entity.pdbx_description
1 polymer ?
#
loop_
_entity_poly.entity_id
_entity_poly.type
_entity_poly.pdbx_seq_one_letter_code
_entity_poly.pdbx_strand_id
1 'polypeptide(L)'
;ARLAVEEVNAAGGVLGRELRLLEVDGGAEPSRVAADVEALVAAGAVQGVTGWHISSVRQAVAPRVAHRVPYVYTALYEGGERTEGVFMTSETPAGQLLPAMR
;
A
#
# COMPACT_ATOMS: atom_id res chain seq x y z
N ALA A 1 5.41 -8.95 -0.88
CA ALA A 1 5.98 -8.00 -1.86
C ALA A 1 7.16 -8.60 -2.61
N ARG A 2 8.25 -9.01 -1.92
CA ARG A 2 9.47 -9.53 -2.59
C ARG A 2 9.22 -10.70 -3.55
N LEU A 3 8.51 -11.74 -3.13
CA LEU A 3 8.19 -12.89 -4.00
C LEU A 3 7.45 -12.46 -5.28
N ALA A 4 6.41 -11.63 -5.15
CA ALA A 4 5.67 -11.12 -6.31
C ALA A 4 6.56 -10.32 -7.28
N VAL A 5 7.53 -9.56 -6.77
CA VAL A 5 8.51 -8.85 -7.62
C VAL A 5 9.43 -9.82 -8.35
N GLU A 6 9.91 -10.86 -7.66
CA GLU A 6 10.73 -11.92 -8.26
C GLU A 6 9.97 -12.65 -9.38
N GLU A 7 8.72 -13.04 -9.13
CA GLU A 7 7.85 -13.73 -10.10
C GLU A 7 7.56 -12.84 -11.32
N VAL A 8 7.18 -11.57 -11.11
CA VAL A 8 6.90 -10.64 -12.22
C VAL A 8 8.16 -10.38 -13.05
N ASN A 9 9.31 -10.19 -12.40
CA ASN A 9 10.57 -9.97 -13.12
C ASN A 9 11.02 -11.22 -13.89
N ALA A 10 10.84 -12.42 -13.31
CA ALA A 10 11.09 -13.68 -14.01
C ALA A 10 10.20 -13.87 -15.24
N ALA A 11 9.00 -13.29 -15.23
CA ALA A 11 8.06 -13.27 -16.37
C ALA A 11 8.36 -12.16 -17.40
N GLY A 12 9.47 -11.42 -17.28
CA GLY A 12 9.87 -10.35 -18.21
C GLY A 12 9.51 -8.94 -17.73
N GLY A 13 9.09 -8.79 -16.47
CA GLY A 13 8.77 -7.51 -15.86
C GLY A 13 7.47 -6.89 -16.36
N VAL A 14 7.31 -5.59 -16.14
CA VAL A 14 6.15 -4.82 -16.59
C VAL A 14 6.55 -4.02 -17.83
N LEU A 15 5.94 -4.36 -18.98
CA LEU A 15 6.27 -3.75 -20.28
C LEU A 15 7.78 -3.84 -20.58
N GLY A 16 8.42 -4.96 -20.22
CA GLY A 16 9.85 -5.19 -20.43
C GLY A 16 10.77 -4.50 -19.41
N ARG A 17 10.22 -3.93 -18.33
CA ARG A 17 10.98 -3.24 -17.27
C ARG A 17 10.90 -4.02 -15.95
N GLU A 18 12.04 -4.21 -15.31
CA GLU A 18 12.10 -4.83 -13.98
C GLU A 18 11.48 -3.94 -12.91
N LEU A 19 10.68 -4.56 -12.04
CA LEU A 19 10.24 -3.99 -10.78
C LEU A 19 11.40 -3.94 -9.78
N ARG A 20 11.46 -2.85 -9.02
CA ARG A 20 12.39 -2.68 -7.91
C ARG A 20 11.63 -2.21 -6.68
N LEU A 21 12.00 -2.73 -5.51
CA LEU A 21 11.42 -2.31 -4.24
C LEU A 21 12.32 -1.26 -3.59
N LEU A 22 11.69 -0.19 -3.12
CA LEU A 22 12.29 0.78 -2.21
C LEU A 22 11.59 0.59 -0.85
N GLU A 23 12.36 0.17 0.14
CA GLU A 23 11.83 -0.11 1.48
C GLU A 23 11.71 1.17 2.30
N VAL A 24 10.59 1.30 3.01
CA VAL A 24 10.34 2.34 4.01
C VAL A 24 9.97 1.64 5.31
N ASP A 25 10.54 2.08 6.43
CA ASP A 25 10.21 1.53 7.74
C ASP A 25 8.79 1.93 8.16
N GLY A 26 7.84 1.04 7.91
CA GLY A 26 6.42 1.21 8.29
C GLY A 26 6.14 1.09 9.79
N GLY A 27 7.14 0.76 10.61
CA GLY A 27 7.04 0.72 12.07
C GLY A 27 7.33 2.06 12.75
N ALA A 28 7.79 3.06 11.99
CA ALA A 28 8.03 4.41 12.49
C ALA A 28 6.73 5.19 12.74
N GLU A 29 6.85 6.36 13.37
CA GLU A 29 5.72 7.27 13.59
C GLU A 29 4.96 7.56 12.29
N PRO A 30 3.61 7.48 12.26
CA PRO A 30 2.83 7.61 11.03
C PRO A 30 3.14 8.85 10.19
N SER A 31 3.35 9.99 10.83
CA SER A 31 3.69 11.25 10.14
C SER A 31 5.03 11.20 9.43
N ARG A 32 6.00 10.45 9.99
CA ARG A 32 7.33 10.24 9.41
C ARG A 32 7.25 9.30 8.23
N VAL A 33 6.56 8.16 8.38
CA VAL A 33 6.34 7.20 7.28
C VAL A 33 5.67 7.92 6.10
N ALA A 34 4.63 8.70 6.38
CA ALA A 34 3.93 9.46 5.36
C ALA A 34 4.81 10.53 4.69
N ALA A 35 5.80 11.09 5.39
CA ALA A 35 6.70 12.11 4.83
C ALA A 35 7.75 11.45 3.91
N ASP A 36 8.30 10.32 4.34
CA ASP A 36 9.26 9.55 3.56
C ASP A 36 8.60 9.04 2.26
N VAL A 37 7.39 8.50 2.34
CA VAL A 37 6.62 8.06 1.16
C VAL A 37 6.29 9.23 0.24
N GLU A 38 5.82 10.36 0.79
CA GLU A 38 5.50 11.55 -0.01
C GLU A 38 6.74 12.07 -0.76
N ALA A 39 7.90 12.10 -0.11
CA ALA A 39 9.15 12.53 -0.71
C ALA A 39 9.57 11.62 -1.87
N LEU A 40 9.47 10.29 -1.71
CA LEU A 40 9.76 9.32 -2.78
C LEU A 40 8.82 9.49 -3.98
N VAL A 41 7.53 9.71 -3.74
CA VAL A 41 6.55 9.98 -4.80
C VAL A 41 6.83 11.32 -5.48
N ALA A 42 7.16 12.37 -4.72
CA ALA A 42 7.48 13.69 -5.26
C ALA A 42 8.74 13.70 -6.13
N ALA A 43 9.75 12.90 -5.76
CA ALA A 43 10.96 12.71 -6.53
C ALA A 43 10.75 11.82 -7.78
N GLY A 44 9.57 11.20 -7.94
CA GLY A 44 9.31 10.21 -8.99
C GLY A 44 10.10 8.91 -8.80
N ALA A 45 10.62 8.65 -7.60
CA ALA A 45 11.42 7.47 -7.29
C ALA A 45 10.56 6.20 -7.21
N VAL A 46 9.27 6.33 -6.89
CA VAL A 46 8.30 5.24 -6.84
C VAL A 46 7.07 5.56 -7.69
N GLN A 47 6.50 4.53 -8.32
CA GLN A 47 5.29 4.63 -9.14
C GLN A 47 4.07 3.93 -8.50
N GLY A 48 4.23 3.42 -7.27
CA GLY A 48 3.20 2.75 -6.51
C GLY A 48 3.67 2.46 -5.09
N VAL A 49 2.72 2.27 -4.17
CA VAL A 49 2.97 1.97 -2.76
C VAL A 49 2.28 0.67 -2.41
N THR A 50 2.97 -0.23 -1.71
CA THR A 50 2.36 -1.42 -1.10
C THR A 50 3.18 -1.87 0.11
N GLY A 51 2.55 -2.54 1.05
CA GLY A 51 3.22 -3.10 2.21
C GLY A 51 2.27 -3.40 3.35
N TRP A 52 2.84 -3.89 4.45
CA TRP A 52 2.14 -4.10 5.70
C TRP A 52 2.46 -2.97 6.69
N HIS A 53 1.43 -2.41 7.31
CA HIS A 53 1.49 -1.44 8.40
C HIS A 53 0.09 -1.30 9.00
N ILE A 54 -0.03 -0.58 10.12
CA ILE A 54 -1.29 -0.38 10.83
C ILE A 54 -2.16 0.71 10.20
N SER A 55 -3.45 0.75 10.57
CA SER A 55 -4.42 1.71 10.02
C SER A 55 -4.00 3.18 10.19
N SER A 56 -3.33 3.55 11.29
CA SER A 56 -2.87 4.94 11.49
C SER A 56 -1.82 5.38 10.46
N VAL A 57 -0.93 4.47 10.04
CA VAL A 57 0.02 4.73 8.96
C VAL A 57 -0.73 4.88 7.63
N ARG A 58 -1.71 4.01 7.35
CA ARG A 58 -2.56 4.13 6.15
C ARG A 58 -3.23 5.49 6.06
N GLN A 59 -3.88 5.90 7.16
CA GLN A 59 -4.59 7.18 7.24
C GLN A 59 -3.64 8.38 7.05
N ALA A 60 -2.39 8.28 7.49
CA ALA A 60 -1.39 9.32 7.27
C ALA A 60 -0.85 9.36 5.82
N VAL A 61 -0.63 8.19 5.21
CA VAL A 61 -0.06 8.05 3.84
C VAL A 61 -1.08 8.36 2.76
N ALA A 62 -2.31 7.81 2.87
CA ALA A 62 -3.36 7.89 1.85
C ALA A 62 -3.58 9.30 1.28
N PRO A 63 -3.79 10.37 2.08
CA PRO A 63 -4.02 11.70 1.53
C PRO A 63 -2.80 12.31 0.83
N ARG A 64 -1.58 11.84 1.10
CA ARG A 64 -0.34 12.39 0.51
C ARG A 64 0.00 11.79 -0.85
N VAL A 65 -0.55 10.60 -1.13
CA VAL A 65 -0.33 9.87 -2.39
C VAL A 65 -1.56 9.82 -3.28
N ALA A 66 -2.73 10.25 -2.77
CA ALA A 66 -3.99 10.33 -3.50
C ALA A 66 -3.80 11.05 -4.85
N HIS A 67 -4.37 10.47 -5.91
CA HIS A 67 -4.26 10.94 -7.30
C HIS A 67 -2.84 11.05 -7.88
N ARG A 68 -1.80 10.53 -7.19
CA ARG A 68 -0.40 10.61 -7.66
C ARG A 68 0.12 9.23 -8.07
N VAL A 69 -0.06 8.23 -7.21
CA VAL A 69 0.34 6.83 -7.47
C VAL A 69 -0.68 5.88 -6.85
N PRO A 70 -0.89 4.68 -7.42
CA PRO A 70 -1.72 3.66 -6.78
C PRO A 70 -1.10 3.20 -5.46
N TYR A 71 -1.93 3.04 -4.45
CA TYR A 71 -1.55 2.57 -3.13
C TYR A 71 -2.36 1.33 -2.76
N VAL A 72 -1.70 0.17 -2.69
CA VAL A 72 -2.32 -1.12 -2.37
C VAL A 72 -2.06 -1.48 -0.91
N TYR A 73 -3.10 -1.43 -0.09
CA TYR A 73 -3.07 -1.77 1.33
C TYR A 73 -3.56 -3.21 1.56
N THR A 74 -2.73 -4.03 2.19
CA THR A 74 -2.95 -5.48 2.27
C THR A 74 -3.34 -5.99 3.65
N ALA A 75 -3.20 -5.18 4.70
CA ALA A 75 -3.58 -5.56 6.06
C ALA A 75 -5.09 -5.48 6.25
N LEU A 76 -5.64 -6.30 7.16
CA LEU A 76 -7.03 -6.17 7.61
C LEU A 76 -7.29 -4.78 8.19
N TYR A 77 -8.51 -4.29 8.03
CA TYR A 77 -8.87 -2.95 8.49
C TYR A 77 -10.36 -2.84 8.86
N GLU A 78 -10.69 -1.71 9.47
CA GLU A 78 -11.98 -1.40 10.06
C GLU A 78 -13.14 -1.19 9.06
N GLY A 79 -12.85 -0.98 7.77
CA GLY A 79 -13.83 -0.57 6.77
C GLY A 79 -13.87 0.96 6.54
N GLY A 80 -14.58 1.38 5.49
CA GLY A 80 -14.90 2.80 5.28
C GLY A 80 -13.84 3.66 4.57
N GLU A 81 -12.76 3.06 4.06
CA GLU A 81 -11.77 3.76 3.25
C GLU A 81 -12.36 4.15 1.89
N ARG A 82 -12.16 5.41 1.49
CA ARG A 82 -12.75 5.99 0.26
C ARG A 82 -11.77 6.88 -0.51
N THR A 83 -10.52 6.96 -0.08
CA THR A 83 -9.51 7.78 -0.75
C THR A 83 -9.26 7.25 -2.17
N GLU A 84 -9.34 8.13 -3.16
CA GLU A 84 -9.13 7.75 -4.55
C GLU A 84 -7.68 7.29 -4.79
N GLY A 85 -7.51 6.22 -5.56
CA GLY A 85 -6.21 5.61 -5.83
C GLY A 85 -5.69 4.69 -4.71
N VAL A 86 -6.46 4.53 -3.62
CA VAL A 86 -6.18 3.56 -2.56
C VAL A 86 -7.00 2.30 -2.79
N PHE A 87 -6.31 1.16 -2.87
CA PHE A 87 -6.88 -0.15 -3.13
C PHE A 87 -6.72 -1.03 -1.89
N MET A 88 -7.85 -1.48 -1.34
CA MET A 88 -7.88 -2.38 -0.19
C MET A 88 -8.03 -3.82 -0.69
N THR A 89 -7.05 -4.67 -0.43
CA THR A 89 -7.10 -6.09 -0.86
C THR A 89 -7.48 -7.05 0.26
N SER A 90 -7.77 -6.53 1.46
CA SER A 90 -8.11 -7.31 2.63
C SER A 90 -9.63 -7.35 2.88
N GLU A 91 -10.05 -8.25 3.76
CA GLU A 91 -11.41 -8.24 4.31
C GLU A 91 -11.61 -7.14 5.37
N THR A 92 -12.87 -6.97 5.75
CA THR A 92 -13.32 -6.14 6.89
C THR A 92 -14.04 -7.03 7.92
N PRO A 93 -14.21 -6.58 9.18
CA PRO A 93 -14.94 -7.36 10.20
C PRO A 93 -16.34 -7.80 9.76
N ALA A 94 -17.02 -7.01 8.92
CA ALA A 94 -18.33 -7.37 8.37
C ALA A 94 -18.28 -8.57 7.42
N GLY A 95 -17.18 -8.77 6.69
CA GLY A 95 -16.96 -9.96 5.88
C GLY A 95 -16.44 -11.14 6.69
N GLN A 96 -15.56 -10.86 7.66
CA GLN A 96 -14.82 -11.89 8.40
C GLN A 96 -15.64 -12.55 9.52
N LEU A 97 -16.40 -11.76 10.30
CA LEU A 97 -17.03 -12.23 11.54
C LEU A 97 -18.55 -12.34 11.44
N LEU A 98 -19.20 -11.39 10.75
CA LEU A 98 -20.66 -11.34 10.68
C LEU A 98 -21.32 -12.63 10.16
N PRO A 99 -20.76 -13.36 9.17
CA PRO A 99 -21.36 -14.61 8.70
C PRO A 99 -21.44 -15.70 9.77
N ALA A 100 -20.49 -15.75 10.71
CA ALA A 100 -20.43 -16.74 11.79
C ALA A 100 -21.33 -16.38 12.99
N MET A 101 -21.87 -15.16 13.02
CA MET A 101 -22.75 -14.66 14.08
C MET A 101 -24.24 -14.78 13.72
N ARG A 102 -24.56 -15.30 12.53
CA ARG A 102 -25.92 -15.60 12.06
C ARG A 102 -26.20 -17.09 12.18
#